data_AF-A0A316JRE7-F1
#
_entry.id   AF-A0A316JRE7-F1
#
_cell.length_a   1.000
_cell.length_b   1.000
_cell.length_c   1.000
_cell.angle_alpha   90.00
_cell.angle_beta   90.00
_cell.angle_gamma   90.00
#
_symmetry.space_group_name_H-M   'P 1'
#
loop_
_entity.id
_entity.type
_entity.pdbx_description
1 polymer ?
#
loop_
_entity_poly.entity_id
_entity_poly.type
_entity_poly.pdbx_seq_one_letter_code
_entity_poly.pdbx_strand_id
1 'polypeptide(L)' 'MDGLARERLGRINPNVLADLLKLTPEQRRQMVQQLSGLEANGTIPVEVAMRAAQRAKDAGASSDLA' A
#
# COMPACT_ATOMS: atom_id res chain seq x y z
N MET A 1 -8.35 -7.98 -26.22
CA MET A 1 -7.09 -8.27 -25.47
C MET A 1 -6.89 -7.26 -24.33
N ASP A 2 -7.96 -6.62 -23.84
CA ASP A 2 -7.89 -5.41 -23.04
C ASP A 2 -7.95 -5.65 -21.51
N GLY A 3 -8.35 -6.85 -21.10
CA GLY A 3 -8.47 -7.21 -19.67
C GLY A 3 -7.14 -7.19 -18.93
N LEU A 4 -6.08 -7.77 -19.52
CA LEU A 4 -4.76 -7.85 -18.89
C LEU A 4 -4.07 -6.49 -18.75
N ALA A 5 -4.24 -5.59 -19.72
CA ALA A 5 -3.67 -4.24 -19.66
C ALA A 5 -4.37 -3.40 -18.58
N ARG A 6 -5.70 -3.50 -18.47
CA ARG A 6 -6.49 -2.78 -17.46
C ARG A 6 -6.29 -3.34 -16.06
N GLU A 7 -6.16 -4.65 -15.93
CA GLU A 7 -5.80 -5.30 -14.67
C GLU A 7 -4.39 -4.89 -14.21
N ARG A 8 -3.42 -4.78 -15.13
CA ARG A 8 -2.06 -4.31 -14.81
C ARG A 8 -2.01 -2.82 -14.48
N LEU A 9 -2.81 -1.98 -15.13
CA LEU A 9 -2.94 -0.55 -14.81
C LEU A 9 -3.53 -0.31 -13.41
N GLY A 10 -4.35 -1.23 -12.92
CA GLY A 10 -4.97 -1.13 -11.60
C GLY A 10 -4.12 -1.67 -10.45
N ARG A 11 -2.88 -2.13 -10.69
CA ARG A 11 -2.04 -2.77 -9.68
C ARG A 11 -0.74 -2.02 -9.44
N ILE A 12 -0.26 -2.03 -8.21
CA ILE A 12 0.95 -1.34 -7.79
C ILE A 12 1.78 -2.22 -6.84
N ASN A 13 3.10 -2.06 -6.89
CA ASN A 13 3.98 -2.64 -5.88
C ASN A 13 3.86 -1.80 -4.58
N PRO A 14 3.57 -2.42 -3.42
CA PRO A 14 3.44 -1.72 -2.14
C PRO A 14 4.65 -0.85 -1.77
N ASN A 15 5.87 -1.28 -2.12
CA ASN A 15 7.08 -0.52 -1.82
C ASN A 15 7.16 0.77 -2.64
N VAL A 16 6.83 0.69 -3.94
CA VAL A 16 6.77 1.87 -4.82
C VAL A 16 5.70 2.84 -4.33
N LEU A 17 4.54 2.34 -3.91
CA LEU A 17 3.51 3.21 -3.32
C LEU A 17 3.97 3.87 -2.02
N ALA A 18 4.66 3.14 -1.13
CA ALA A 18 5.19 3.70 0.11
C ALA A 18 6.15 4.85 -0.15
N ASP A 19 7.00 4.72 -1.16
CA ASP A 19 7.96 5.75 -1.57
C ASP A 19 7.26 6.98 -2.15
N LEU A 20 6.26 6.78 -3.02
CA LEU A 20 5.45 7.87 -3.58
C LEU A 20 4.69 8.65 -2.51
N LEU A 21 4.14 7.94 -1.53
CA LEU A 21 3.41 8.54 -0.41
C LEU A 21 4.33 9.11 0.69
N LYS A 22 5.65 8.97 0.51
CA LYS A 22 6.70 9.39 1.45
C LYS A 22 6.42 8.88 2.87
N LEU A 23 5.99 7.63 2.98
CA LEU A 23 5.69 7.02 4.27
C LEU A 23 6.96 6.91 5.12
N THR A 24 6.81 7.08 6.43
CA THR A 24 7.89 6.78 7.37
C THR A 24 8.21 5.27 7.34
N PRO A 25 9.39 4.84 7.80
CA PRO A 25 9.72 3.41 7.87
C PRO A 25 8.70 2.59 8.67
N GLU A 26 8.08 3.19 9.69
CA GLU A 26 7.07 2.55 10.51
C GLU A 26 5.72 2.42 9.79
N GLN A 27 5.25 3.50 9.17
CA GLN A 27 4.05 3.49 8.33
C GLN A 27 4.20 2.50 7.16
N ARG A 28 5.39 2.44 6.55
CA ARG A 28 5.71 1.46 5.50
C ARG A 28 5.57 0.04 6.03
N ARG A 29 6.14 -0.29 7.20
CA ARG A 29 6.03 -1.62 7.81
C ARG A 29 4.58 -2.00 8.08
N GLN A 30 3.80 -1.09 8.67
CA GLN A 30 2.37 -1.32 8.94
C GLN A 30 1.58 -1.56 7.65
N MET A 31 1.81 -0.74 6.62
CA MET A 31 1.15 -0.89 5.33
C MET A 31 1.53 -2.23 4.67
N VAL A 32 2.81 -2.59 4.64
CA VAL A 32 3.28 -3.86 4.05
C VAL A 32 2.71 -5.06 4.81
N GLN A 33 2.67 -5.03 6.14
CA GLN A 33 2.06 -6.10 6.95
C GLN A 33 0.58 -6.31 6.60
N GLN A 34 -0.18 -5.22 6.42
CA GLN A 34 -1.59 -5.30 6.02
C GLN A 34 -1.77 -5.90 4.61
N LEU A 35 -0.77 -5.74 3.75
CA LEU A 35 -0.84 -6.12 2.33
C LEU A 35 -0.20 -7.48 2.02
N SER A 36 0.59 -8.05 2.94
CA SER A 36 1.39 -9.27 2.71
C SER A 36 0.53 -10.49 2.32
N GLY A 37 -0.72 -10.54 2.77
CA GLY A 37 -1.68 -11.61 2.42
C GLY A 37 -2.50 -11.35 1.15
N LEU A 38 -2.37 -10.16 0.55
CA LEU A 38 -3.18 -9.71 -0.60
C LEU A 38 -2.36 -9.55 -1.88
N GLU A 39 -1.03 -9.64 -1.79
CA GLU A 39 -0.13 -9.59 -2.93
C GLU A 39 -0.33 -10.81 -3.84
N ALA A 40 -0.60 -10.54 -5.12
CA ALA A 40 -0.43 -11.53 -6.17
C ALA A 40 0.72 -11.05 -7.06
N ASN A 41 1.77 -11.88 -7.16
CA ASN A 41 2.98 -11.59 -7.94
C ASN A 41 3.69 -10.28 -7.52
N GLY A 42 3.71 -9.95 -6.22
CA GLY A 42 4.38 -8.74 -5.70
C GLY A 42 3.69 -7.42 -6.04
N THR A 43 2.40 -7.48 -6.41
CA THR A 43 1.56 -6.31 -6.66
C THR A 43 0.18 -6.49 -6.08
N ILE A 44 -0.47 -5.39 -5.75
CA ILE A 44 -1.85 -5.36 -5.22
C ILE A 44 -2.69 -4.35 -6.00
N PRO A 45 -4.03 -4.47 -5.97
CA PRO A 45 -4.90 -3.43 -6.50
C PRO A 45 -4.62 -2.08 -5.83
N VAL A 46 -4.54 -1.01 -6.64
CA VAL A 46 -4.15 0.32 -6.18
C VAL A 46 -5.11 0.86 -5.10
N GLU A 47 -6.40 0.52 -5.19
CA GLU A 47 -7.41 0.93 -4.20
C GLU A 47 -7.16 0.30 -2.83
N VAL A 48 -6.75 -0.98 -2.81
CA VAL A 48 -6.39 -1.71 -1.59
C VAL A 48 -5.12 -1.11 -0.99
N ALA A 49 -4.15 -0.82 -1.85
CA ALA A 49 -2.88 -0.20 -1.49
C ALA A 49 -3.08 1.17 -0.83
N MET A 50 -3.91 2.02 -1.43
CA MET A 50 -4.23 3.36 -0.92
C MET A 50 -4.97 3.30 0.42
N ARG A 51 -5.92 2.35 0.58
CA ARG A 51 -6.61 2.16 1.87
C ARG A 51 -5.66 1.70 2.98
N ALA A 52 -4.74 0.78 2.69
CA ALA A 52 -3.74 0.35 3.64
C ALA A 52 -2.78 1.50 4.02
N ALA A 53 -2.36 2.29 3.03
CA ALA A 53 -1.52 3.45 3.26
C ALA A 53 -2.18 4.51 4.15
N GLN A 54 -3.48 4.78 3.95
CA GLN A 54 -4.22 5.71 4.79
C GLN A 54 -4.27 5.22 6.24
N ARG A 55 -4.60 3.94 6.47
CA ARG A 55 -4.62 3.37 7.82
C ARG A 55 -3.25 3.41 8.50
N ALA A 56 -2.18 3.15 7.75
CA ALA A 56 -0.83 3.25 8.27
C ALA A 56 -0.49 4.71 8.68
N LYS A 57 -0.91 5.70 7.89
CA LYS A 57 -0.77 7.11 8.26
C LYS A 57 -1.54 7.46 9.54
N ASP A 58 -2.79 7.02 9.64
CA ASP A 58 -3.64 7.30 10.81
C ASP A 58 -3.11 6.61 12.08
N ALA A 59 -2.61 5.38 11.96
CA ALA A 59 -1.98 4.65 13.06
C ALA A 59 -0.66 5.30 13.51
N GLY A 60 0.17 5.77 12.57
CA GLY A 60 1.40 6.50 12.89
C GLY A 60 1.15 7.87 13.52
N ALA A 61 0.09 8.58 13.10
CA ALA A 61 -0.29 9.86 13.71
C ALA A 61 -0.85 9.70 15.13
N SER A 62 -1.47 8.56 15.42
CA SER A 62 -2.02 8.26 16.75
C SER A 62 -0.93 7.88 17.77
N SER A 63 0.21 7.33 17.33
CA SER A 63 1.35 7.00 18.20
C SER A 63 2.21 8.21 18.58
N ASP A 64 2.18 9.31 17.82
CA ASP A 64 2.93 10.54 18.13
C ASP A 64 2.23 11.41 19.19
N LEU A 65 0.97 11.11 19.51
CA LEU A 65 0.12 11.86 20.45
C LEU A 65 -0.05 11.21 21.83
N ALA A 66 0.66 10.10 22.11
CA ALA A 66 0.55 9.31 23.34
C ALA A 66 1.77 9.47 24.27
#